data_AF-A0A7C9CGB9-F1
#
_entry.id   AF-A0A7C9CGB9-F1
#
_cell.length_a   1.000
_cell.length_b   1.000
_cell.length_c   1.000
_cell.angle_alpha   90.00
_cell.angle_beta   90.00
_cell.angle_gamma   90.00
#
_symmetry.space_group_name_H-M   'P 1'
#
loop_
_entity.id
_entity.type
_entity.pdbx_description
1 polymer ?
#
loop_
_entity_poly.entity_id
_entity_poly.type
_entity_poly.pdbx_seq_one_letter_code
_entity_poly.pdbx_strand_id
1 'polypeptide(L)'
;MLSTRRRCLLLGESHLDPKLAPSSFFNLQHPLIIRRIRRRERRPPFSSLQLQPNYTSQTIHDPLQQSTNSSLSLLFTMGKGGGCVPSKKKSASATANAAVARDGAVALSSAPIDGNKSSVDSSSSELNVSSRNDVVTQADKLKVFIVFYSMYGHVEGLARRMKKGVDSVEGVEGVLFRVPETLSPEVLEQMKAPAKDDSIPEISSAAELAAGDGFLFGFPTRYGCMAAQMKAFFDSTGQLWKEQKLAGKPAGFFVSTGTQGGGQETTAWTAITQLAHHGMLFVPIGYTFGAGMFKMDTIRGGSPYGAGVFAGDGTRDPSDTELALAEHQGKYMAAVVKRLAQA
;
A
#
# COMPACT_ATOMS: atom_id res chain seq x y z
N MET A 1 -68.22 20.57 4.97
CA MET A 1 -69.61 20.40 5.46
C MET A 1 -69.94 18.91 5.44
N LEU A 2 -70.66 18.47 6.48
CA LEU A 2 -70.85 17.10 6.96
C LEU A 2 -71.55 16.14 6.00
N SER A 3 -71.22 14.84 6.12
CA SER A 3 -72.13 13.66 6.20
C SER A 3 -71.30 12.38 5.96
N THR A 4 -71.46 11.19 6.56
CA THR A 4 -72.45 10.60 7.47
C THR A 4 -71.91 9.22 7.95
N ARG A 5 -72.40 8.75 9.12
CA ARG A 5 -72.65 7.34 9.54
C ARG A 5 -71.45 6.40 9.77
N ARG A 6 -71.15 6.07 11.05
CA ARG A 6 -71.68 4.93 11.86
C ARG A 6 -71.31 3.53 11.33
N ARG A 7 -70.44 2.82 12.06
CA ARG A 7 -70.80 1.56 12.74
C ARG A 7 -69.78 1.14 13.80
N CYS A 8 -70.35 0.52 14.82
CA CYS A 8 -69.79 0.04 16.08
C CYS A 8 -69.11 -1.34 15.93
N LEU A 9 -68.26 -1.63 16.92
CA LEU A 9 -68.22 -2.84 17.78
C LEU A 9 -67.06 -3.85 17.65
N LEU A 10 -66.62 -4.25 18.87
CA LEU A 10 -65.79 -5.37 19.35
C LEU A 10 -64.29 -5.07 19.51
N LEU A 11 -63.83 -4.70 20.72
CA LEU A 11 -63.58 -5.49 21.95
C LEU A 11 -62.29 -6.32 21.89
N GLY A 12 -61.41 -6.13 22.89
CA GLY A 12 -60.24 -6.97 23.15
C GLY A 12 -59.19 -6.29 24.01
N GLU A 13 -59.41 -6.24 25.32
CA GLU A 13 -58.49 -5.78 26.36
C GLU A 13 -57.21 -6.63 26.45
N SER A 14 -56.09 -6.02 26.83
CA SER A 14 -54.97 -6.73 27.47
C SER A 14 -54.48 -5.95 28.69
N HIS A 15 -54.65 -6.60 29.85
CA HIS A 15 -54.23 -6.20 31.18
C HIS A 15 -52.69 -6.24 31.33
N LEU A 16 -52.13 -5.21 31.95
CA LEU A 16 -50.77 -5.17 32.48
C LEU A 16 -50.84 -5.14 34.02
N ASP A 17 -50.30 -6.18 34.65
CA ASP A 17 -50.18 -6.33 36.10
C ASP A 17 -48.84 -5.77 36.62
N PRO A 18 -48.82 -4.95 37.68
CA PRO A 18 -47.60 -4.59 38.40
C PRO A 18 -47.60 -5.15 39.83
N LYS A 19 -46.45 -5.72 40.23
CA LYS A 19 -45.85 -5.78 41.59
C LYS A 19 -45.24 -7.15 41.87
N LEU A 20 -43.93 -7.20 42.09
CA LEU A 20 -43.34 -8.13 43.05
C LEU A 20 -41.91 -7.71 43.45
N ALA A 21 -41.72 -7.53 44.76
CA ALA A 21 -40.47 -7.53 45.53
C ALA A 21 -40.87 -7.82 47.00
N PRO A 22 -39.97 -8.18 47.95
CA PRO A 22 -38.54 -8.50 47.88
C PRO A 22 -38.12 -9.75 48.70
N SER A 23 -36.78 -9.98 48.76
CA SER A 23 -35.96 -10.59 49.84
C SER A 23 -35.28 -11.94 49.56
N SER A 24 -33.93 -11.92 49.46
CA SER A 24 -33.02 -12.64 50.38
C SER A 24 -31.55 -12.43 50.00
N PHE A 25 -30.82 -11.90 50.98
CA PHE A 25 -29.42 -12.10 51.34
C PHE A 25 -28.51 -12.89 50.39
N PHE A 26 -27.47 -12.24 49.85
CA PHE A 26 -26.13 -12.83 49.84
C PHE A 26 -25.06 -11.75 50.02
N ASN A 27 -24.15 -12.04 50.94
CA ASN A 27 -23.15 -11.18 51.53
C ASN A 27 -21.81 -11.54 50.88
N LEU A 28 -21.15 -10.62 50.18
CA LEU A 28 -19.74 -10.78 49.81
C LEU A 28 -19.10 -9.40 49.61
N GLN A 29 -18.45 -8.94 50.68
CA GLN A 29 -17.47 -7.87 50.65
C GLN A 29 -16.24 -8.32 49.84
N HIS A 30 -15.83 -7.51 48.87
CA HIS A 30 -14.48 -7.56 48.30
C HIS A 30 -13.88 -6.14 48.34
N PRO A 31 -12.70 -5.94 48.97
CA PRO A 31 -12.13 -4.61 49.12
C PRO A 31 -11.37 -4.14 47.88
N LEU A 32 -11.52 -2.84 47.63
CA LEU A 32 -10.80 -2.00 46.68
C LEU A 32 -9.27 -2.13 46.85
N ILE A 33 -8.58 -2.57 45.81
CA ILE A 33 -7.12 -2.49 45.71
C ILE A 33 -6.74 -1.06 45.24
N ILE A 34 -6.47 -0.18 46.20
CA ILE A 34 -5.81 1.11 45.95
C ILE A 34 -4.30 0.86 45.82
N ARG A 35 -3.79 0.79 44.58
CA ARG A 35 -2.34 0.86 44.32
C ARG A 35 -1.86 2.30 44.47
N ARG A 36 -1.29 2.59 45.63
CA ARG A 36 -0.57 3.83 45.99
C ARG A 36 0.79 3.86 45.26
N ILE A 37 0.87 4.47 44.08
CA ILE A 37 2.15 4.77 43.43
C ILE A 37 2.78 5.97 44.14
N ARG A 38 3.83 5.71 44.93
CA ARG A 38 4.70 6.74 45.51
C ARG A 38 5.45 7.46 44.38
N ARG A 39 5.28 8.79 44.31
CA ARG A 39 6.19 9.72 43.65
C ARG A 39 7.63 9.46 44.14
N ARG A 40 8.58 9.32 43.22
CA ARG A 40 10.00 9.49 43.49
C ARG A 40 10.56 10.45 42.44
N GLU A 41 10.57 11.73 42.81
CA GLU A 41 11.37 12.76 42.15
C GLU A 41 12.86 12.43 42.34
N ARG A 42 13.62 12.40 41.24
CA ARG A 42 15.05 12.74 41.21
C ARG A 42 15.40 13.30 39.84
N ARG A 43 15.57 14.63 39.75
CA ARG A 43 16.44 15.30 38.75
C ARG A 43 17.85 15.42 39.34
N PRO A 44 18.89 15.47 38.50
CA PRO A 44 19.98 16.44 38.71
C PRO A 44 20.40 17.08 37.36
N PRO A 45 21.35 18.05 37.31
CA PRO A 45 21.00 19.44 37.04
C PRO A 45 21.48 19.95 35.67
N PHE A 46 20.84 21.05 35.25
CA PHE A 46 21.35 21.95 34.22
C PHE A 46 22.65 22.63 34.69
N SER A 47 23.65 22.69 33.81
CA SER A 47 24.75 23.65 33.90
C SER A 47 24.70 24.55 32.67
N SER A 48 24.49 25.82 32.96
CA SER A 48 24.63 26.99 32.09
C SER A 48 26.10 27.36 31.90
N LEU A 49 26.52 27.69 30.67
CA LEU A 49 27.65 28.59 30.46
C LEU A 49 27.50 29.37 29.15
N GLN A 50 27.80 30.66 29.27
CA GLN A 50 27.46 31.79 28.42
C GLN A 50 28.36 31.94 27.18
N LEU A 51 27.75 32.31 26.04
CA LEU A 51 28.03 33.48 25.19
C LEU A 51 29.19 34.39 25.68
N GLN A 52 30.28 34.68 24.93
CA GLN A 52 30.46 35.54 23.72
C GLN A 52 31.99 35.92 23.66
N PRO A 53 32.46 36.85 22.79
CA PRO A 53 32.98 36.66 21.43
C PRO A 53 34.48 37.01 21.34
N ASN A 54 35.15 36.82 20.19
CA ASN A 54 36.30 37.67 19.85
C ASN A 54 36.49 37.79 18.33
N TYR A 55 36.41 39.05 17.90
CA TYR A 55 36.74 39.59 16.59
C TYR A 55 38.26 39.62 16.40
N THR A 56 38.75 39.36 15.18
CA THR A 56 39.70 40.29 14.53
C THR A 56 39.79 40.06 13.03
N SER A 57 39.66 41.16 12.30
CA SER A 57 39.79 41.35 10.86
C SER A 57 41.25 41.56 10.47
N GLN A 58 41.69 41.06 9.31
CA GLN A 58 42.76 41.70 8.55
C GLN A 58 42.52 41.63 7.04
N THR A 59 42.42 42.82 6.47
CA THR A 59 42.31 43.24 5.07
C THR A 59 43.70 43.41 4.47
N ILE A 60 43.94 43.01 3.20
CA ILE A 60 44.98 43.60 2.34
C ILE A 60 44.48 43.73 0.87
N HIS A 61 44.36 45.00 0.46
CA HIS A 61 44.47 45.69 -0.85
C HIS A 61 45.09 44.93 -2.05
N ASP A 62 44.43 44.83 -3.24
CA ASP A 62 44.39 45.73 -4.44
C ASP A 62 45.37 45.27 -5.58
N PRO A 63 45.31 45.73 -6.86
CA PRO A 63 44.16 46.20 -7.67
C PRO A 63 44.23 45.85 -9.21
N LEU A 64 43.17 46.28 -9.94
CA LEU A 64 43.10 46.73 -11.36
C LEU A 64 43.22 45.74 -12.55
N GLN A 65 42.16 45.65 -13.39
CA GLN A 65 42.09 46.44 -14.64
C GLN A 65 40.69 46.42 -15.31
N GLN A 66 40.35 47.56 -15.91
CA GLN A 66 39.10 47.94 -16.57
C GLN A 66 39.04 47.46 -18.04
N SER A 67 37.82 47.26 -18.57
CA SER A 67 37.51 47.74 -19.93
C SER A 67 36.01 48.06 -20.09
N THR A 68 35.76 49.22 -20.67
CA THR A 68 34.49 49.92 -20.93
C THR A 68 33.80 49.48 -22.22
N ASN A 69 32.47 49.44 -22.28
CA ASN A 69 31.65 50.34 -23.13
C ASN A 69 30.14 50.01 -23.15
N SER A 70 29.37 51.04 -22.79
CA SER A 70 28.15 51.59 -23.42
C SER A 70 26.87 50.78 -23.65
N SER A 71 25.88 51.14 -22.83
CA SER A 71 24.56 51.71 -23.18
C SER A 71 23.58 50.93 -24.06
N LEU A 72 22.46 50.49 -23.47
CA LEU A 72 21.14 51.03 -23.79
C LEU A 72 20.15 50.80 -22.63
N SER A 73 19.39 51.85 -22.34
CA SER A 73 18.39 52.01 -21.28
C SER A 73 17.13 51.15 -21.50
N LEU A 74 16.67 50.46 -20.46
CA LEU A 74 15.25 50.16 -20.28
C LEU A 74 14.89 50.23 -18.78
N LEU A 75 13.98 51.15 -18.46
CA LEU A 75 13.33 51.30 -17.15
C LEU A 75 12.63 49.99 -16.76
N PHE A 76 12.98 49.42 -15.60
CA PHE A 76 12.04 48.64 -14.80
C PHE A 76 12.23 48.98 -13.32
N THR A 77 11.11 49.34 -12.71
CA THR A 77 10.93 49.73 -11.33
C THR A 77 11.22 48.59 -10.36
N MET A 78 11.73 48.99 -9.20
CA MET A 78 12.24 48.15 -8.12
C MET A 78 11.14 47.32 -7.43
N GLY A 79 11.32 46.00 -7.38
CA GLY A 79 10.73 45.11 -6.38
C GLY A 79 11.84 44.43 -5.59
N LYS A 80 12.03 44.84 -4.33
CA LYS A 80 13.02 44.28 -3.39
C LYS A 80 12.45 43.10 -2.62
N GLY A 81 13.32 42.11 -2.38
CA GLY A 81 13.19 41.06 -1.36
C GLY A 81 13.08 39.68 -2.00
N GLY A 82 14.08 38.80 -1.99
CA GLY A 82 15.15 38.59 -1.02
C GLY A 82 15.09 37.12 -0.62
N GLY A 83 15.77 36.27 -1.38
CA GLY A 83 15.62 34.81 -1.35
C GLY A 83 16.22 34.10 -0.12
N CYS A 84 15.66 32.93 0.17
CA CYS A 84 16.29 31.88 0.96
C CYS A 84 17.23 31.05 0.07
N VAL A 85 18.48 30.86 0.50
CA VAL A 85 19.41 29.85 -0.06
C VAL A 85 20.15 29.16 1.09
N PRO A 86 20.02 27.83 1.23
CA PRO A 86 20.96 27.02 2.01
C PRO A 86 21.74 26.06 1.09
N SER A 87 23.07 26.16 1.06
CA SER A 87 23.92 24.97 0.93
C SER A 87 25.43 25.21 1.08
N LYS A 88 26.00 24.42 2.00
CA LYS A 88 27.21 23.58 1.88
C LYS A 88 28.44 24.12 1.15
N LYS A 89 29.59 24.09 1.86
CA LYS A 89 30.82 23.46 1.34
C LYS A 89 31.56 22.72 2.46
N LYS A 90 31.83 21.44 2.23
CA LYS A 90 32.91 20.66 2.86
C LYS A 90 33.63 19.93 1.72
N SER A 91 34.94 20.06 1.68
CA SER A 91 35.93 19.33 0.86
C SER A 91 37.25 19.41 1.66
N ALA A 92 38.22 18.51 1.68
CA ALA A 92 38.49 17.24 1.01
C ALA A 92 39.58 16.49 1.84
N SER A 93 40.15 15.43 1.26
CA SER A 93 41.39 14.68 1.59
C SER A 93 41.08 13.28 2.14
N ALA A 94 41.21 12.18 1.38
CA ALA A 94 42.38 11.61 0.70
C ALA A 94 43.48 11.15 1.67
N THR A 95 43.64 9.82 1.80
CA THR A 95 44.95 9.15 1.94
C THR A 95 44.83 7.73 1.41
N ALA A 96 45.82 7.32 0.61
CA ALA A 96 45.98 5.99 0.03
C ALA A 96 46.71 5.04 1.01
N ASN A 97 46.50 3.74 0.83
CA ASN A 97 47.55 2.71 0.90
C ASN A 97 47.04 1.39 0.30
N ALA A 98 47.91 0.73 -0.46
CA ALA A 98 47.66 -0.50 -1.21
C ALA A 98 48.62 -1.62 -0.79
N ALA A 99 48.32 -2.84 -1.27
CA ALA A 99 49.03 -4.14 -1.19
C ALA A 99 48.60 -5.02 0.01
N VAL A 100 48.39 -6.35 -0.07
CA VAL A 100 49.01 -7.45 -0.87
C VAL A 100 48.01 -8.62 -1.09
N ALA A 101 48.26 -9.42 -2.12
CA ALA A 101 47.55 -10.59 -2.67
C ALA A 101 47.51 -11.90 -1.83
N ARG A 102 46.62 -12.84 -2.27
CA ARG A 102 46.77 -14.31 -2.47
C ARG A 102 45.36 -14.94 -2.56
N ASP A 103 44.87 -15.41 -3.71
CA ASP A 103 45.16 -16.65 -4.46
C ASP A 103 44.64 -17.94 -3.77
N GLY A 104 43.92 -18.78 -4.52
CA GLY A 104 43.41 -20.08 -4.04
C GLY A 104 42.12 -20.58 -4.70
N ALA A 105 42.22 -21.06 -5.94
CA ALA A 105 41.25 -21.95 -6.56
C ALA A 105 41.45 -23.40 -6.09
N VAL A 106 40.37 -24.18 -5.88
CA VAL A 106 40.39 -25.64 -6.03
C VAL A 106 39.02 -26.13 -6.53
N ALA A 107 39.07 -26.98 -7.56
CA ALA A 107 37.97 -27.66 -8.22
C ALA A 107 37.97 -29.17 -7.90
N LEU A 108 36.98 -29.88 -8.45
CA LEU A 108 36.80 -31.36 -8.54
C LEU A 108 36.31 -32.03 -7.24
N SER A 109 35.50 -33.11 -7.25
CA SER A 109 35.27 -34.15 -8.26
C SER A 109 33.91 -34.83 -8.08
N SER A 110 33.40 -35.37 -9.18
CA SER A 110 32.22 -36.22 -9.33
C SER A 110 32.53 -37.73 -9.22
N ALA A 111 31.44 -38.53 -9.20
CA ALA A 111 31.27 -39.93 -9.64
C ALA A 111 31.34 -41.04 -8.55
N PRO A 112 30.82 -42.29 -8.77
CA PRO A 112 29.68 -42.75 -9.60
C PRO A 112 28.79 -43.91 -9.01
N ILE A 113 27.64 -44.15 -9.66
CA ILE A 113 27.02 -45.42 -10.16
C ILE A 113 26.84 -46.67 -9.25
N ASP A 114 25.59 -47.20 -9.23
CA ASP A 114 25.20 -48.61 -9.51
C ASP A 114 23.64 -48.67 -9.59
N GLY A 115 22.92 -49.33 -10.50
CA GLY A 115 23.29 -50.34 -11.48
C GLY A 115 22.72 -51.71 -11.13
N ASN A 116 21.40 -51.98 -11.30
CA ASN A 116 20.96 -53.35 -11.61
C ASN A 116 19.61 -53.45 -12.35
N LYS A 117 19.59 -54.33 -13.37
CA LYS A 117 18.47 -54.74 -14.22
C LYS A 117 18.23 -56.24 -14.04
N SER A 118 16.98 -56.66 -14.04
CA SER A 118 16.47 -57.98 -14.53
C SER A 118 14.93 -57.92 -14.49
N SER A 119 14.17 -57.92 -15.59
CA SER A 119 13.74 -59.05 -16.47
C SER A 119 13.14 -60.20 -15.65
N VAL A 120 11.95 -60.78 -15.82
CA VAL A 120 11.03 -61.16 -16.93
C VAL A 120 9.67 -61.44 -16.20
N ASP A 121 8.43 -61.30 -16.70
CA ASP A 121 7.73 -62.14 -17.69
C ASP A 121 6.27 -61.67 -17.86
N SER A 122 5.64 -62.10 -18.94
CA SER A 122 4.30 -61.73 -19.40
C SER A 122 3.20 -62.66 -18.88
N SER A 123 2.04 -62.13 -18.46
CA SER A 123 0.72 -62.72 -18.80
C SER A 123 -0.44 -61.87 -18.27
N SER A 124 -1.41 -61.67 -19.16
CA SER A 124 -2.71 -61.04 -18.99
C SER A 124 -3.60 -61.66 -17.90
N SER A 125 -4.21 -60.81 -17.09
CA SER A 125 -5.57 -61.02 -16.57
C SER A 125 -6.12 -59.72 -16.01
N GLU A 126 -7.20 -59.23 -16.60
CA GLU A 126 -8.00 -58.11 -16.11
C GLU A 126 -8.53 -58.43 -14.70
N LEU A 127 -8.16 -57.60 -13.73
CA LEU A 127 -8.94 -57.41 -12.51
C LEU A 127 -8.99 -55.92 -12.19
N ASN A 128 -10.21 -55.41 -12.28
CA ASN A 128 -10.65 -54.08 -11.92
C ASN A 128 -10.33 -53.80 -10.43
N VAL A 129 -9.19 -53.17 -10.17
CA VAL A 129 -8.88 -52.59 -8.87
C VAL A 129 -9.04 -51.08 -8.98
N SER A 130 -10.15 -50.62 -8.41
CA SER A 130 -10.43 -49.23 -8.09
C SER A 130 -9.18 -48.51 -7.56
N SER A 131 -8.58 -47.68 -8.41
CA SER A 131 -7.54 -46.72 -8.01
C SER A 131 -8.22 -45.56 -7.26
N ARG A 132 -8.53 -45.81 -5.99
CA ARG A 132 -8.54 -44.77 -4.96
C ARG A 132 -7.09 -44.32 -4.76
N ASN A 133 -6.74 -43.18 -5.34
CA ASN A 133 -5.86 -42.14 -4.80
C ASN A 133 -5.25 -41.34 -5.95
N ASP A 134 -5.91 -40.24 -6.27
CA ASP A 134 -5.28 -38.97 -6.69
C ASP A 134 -6.30 -37.84 -6.49
N VAL A 135 -6.94 -37.81 -5.32
CA VAL A 135 -7.51 -36.56 -4.81
C VAL A 135 -6.42 -35.97 -3.93
N VAL A 136 -5.43 -35.36 -4.57
CA VAL A 136 -4.63 -34.34 -3.90
C VAL A 136 -5.63 -33.27 -3.51
N THR A 137 -6.00 -33.22 -2.24
CA THR A 137 -6.71 -32.10 -1.65
C THR A 137 -5.84 -30.87 -1.88
N GLN A 138 -6.08 -30.14 -2.96
CA GLN A 138 -5.56 -28.78 -3.10
C GLN A 138 -6.15 -28.02 -1.92
N ALA A 139 -5.33 -27.71 -0.92
CA ALA A 139 -5.72 -26.74 0.08
C ALA A 139 -6.07 -25.44 -0.66
N ASP A 140 -7.27 -24.92 -0.43
CA ASP A 140 -7.72 -23.67 -1.05
C ASP A 140 -6.71 -22.58 -0.69
N LYS A 141 -6.08 -22.00 -1.73
CA LYS A 141 -5.13 -20.91 -1.54
C LYS A 141 -5.88 -19.67 -1.06
N LEU A 142 -5.25 -18.92 -0.15
CA LEU A 142 -5.72 -17.59 0.24
C LEU A 142 -5.64 -16.65 -0.96
N LYS A 143 -6.65 -15.83 -1.17
CA LYS A 143 -6.76 -14.97 -2.35
C LYS A 143 -6.50 -13.52 -2.00
N VAL A 144 -5.48 -12.91 -2.62
CA VAL A 144 -5.28 -11.47 -2.59
C VAL A 144 -5.79 -10.88 -3.89
N PHE A 145 -6.87 -10.10 -3.80
CA PHE A 145 -7.45 -9.43 -4.95
C PHE A 145 -6.73 -8.12 -5.21
N ILE A 146 -6.14 -8.01 -6.39
CA ILE A 146 -5.48 -6.82 -6.89
C ILE A 146 -6.46 -6.14 -7.84
N VAL A 147 -7.26 -5.24 -7.29
CA VAL A 147 -8.36 -4.57 -7.98
C VAL A 147 -7.90 -3.18 -8.40
N PHE A 148 -7.87 -2.90 -9.69
CA PHE A 148 -7.30 -1.65 -10.17
C PHE A 148 -8.06 -0.99 -11.31
N TYR A 149 -7.94 0.32 -11.40
CA TYR A 149 -8.28 1.10 -12.58
C TYR A 149 -7.01 1.63 -13.25
N SER A 150 -6.90 1.50 -14.57
CA SER A 150 -5.73 1.96 -15.34
C SER A 150 -6.15 2.48 -16.70
N MET A 151 -6.10 3.80 -16.90
CA MET A 151 -6.40 4.39 -18.21
C MET A 151 -5.26 4.20 -19.21
N TYR A 152 -4.01 4.46 -18.81
CA TYR A 152 -2.84 4.45 -19.70
C TYR A 152 -1.81 3.36 -19.33
N GLY A 153 -2.23 2.24 -18.71
CA GLY A 153 -1.35 1.09 -18.45
C GLY A 153 -0.41 1.18 -17.23
N HIS A 154 -0.09 2.37 -16.72
CA HIS A 154 0.92 2.53 -15.65
C HIS A 154 0.54 1.80 -14.35
N VAL A 155 -0.73 1.91 -13.92
CA VAL A 155 -1.23 1.22 -12.72
C VAL A 155 -1.29 -0.29 -12.97
N GLU A 156 -1.65 -0.71 -14.17
CA GLU A 156 -1.66 -2.13 -14.55
C GLU A 156 -0.25 -2.73 -14.49
N GLY A 157 0.77 -2.00 -14.94
CA GLY A 157 2.17 -2.41 -14.82
C GLY A 157 2.58 -2.68 -13.36
N LEU A 158 2.18 -1.79 -12.43
CA LEU A 158 2.36 -2.04 -11.00
C LEU A 158 1.55 -3.24 -10.50
N ALA A 159 0.28 -3.38 -10.91
CA ALA A 159 -0.59 -4.48 -10.50
C ALA A 159 -0.02 -5.85 -10.88
N ARG A 160 0.54 -5.99 -12.10
CA ARG A 160 1.22 -7.22 -12.54
C ARG A 160 2.44 -7.54 -11.67
N ARG A 161 3.22 -6.52 -11.29
CA ARG A 161 4.35 -6.71 -10.35
C ARG A 161 3.87 -7.09 -8.95
N MET A 162 2.79 -6.50 -8.47
CA MET A 162 2.17 -6.90 -7.20
C MET A 162 1.74 -8.35 -7.23
N LYS A 163 1.09 -8.81 -8.30
CA LYS A 163 0.70 -10.21 -8.46
C LYS A 163 1.91 -11.13 -8.33
N LYS A 164 3.01 -10.82 -9.03
CA LYS A 164 4.26 -11.57 -8.89
C LYS A 164 4.77 -11.62 -7.44
N GLY A 165 4.66 -10.50 -6.72
CA GLY A 165 4.99 -10.42 -5.29
C GLY A 165 4.10 -11.32 -4.43
N VAL A 166 2.79 -11.26 -4.63
CA VAL A 166 1.81 -12.10 -3.92
C VAL A 166 2.08 -13.58 -4.17
N ASP A 167 2.21 -13.97 -5.44
CA ASP A 167 2.40 -15.37 -5.87
C ASP A 167 3.73 -15.96 -5.39
N SER A 168 4.68 -15.12 -4.93
CA SER A 168 5.93 -15.58 -4.33
C SER A 168 5.76 -16.16 -2.92
N VAL A 169 4.58 -16.00 -2.30
CA VAL A 169 4.26 -16.52 -0.97
C VAL A 169 3.45 -17.80 -1.10
N GLU A 170 4.01 -18.91 -0.62
CA GLU A 170 3.35 -20.22 -0.64
C GLU A 170 1.98 -20.19 0.06
N GLY A 171 0.97 -20.80 -0.59
CA GLY A 171 -0.40 -20.88 -0.08
C GLY A 171 -1.24 -19.61 -0.30
N VAL A 172 -0.72 -18.62 -1.02
CA VAL A 172 -1.42 -17.39 -1.38
C VAL A 172 -1.39 -17.20 -2.90
N GLU A 173 -2.47 -16.67 -3.46
CA GLU A 173 -2.62 -16.40 -4.89
C GLU A 173 -3.07 -14.95 -5.12
N GLY A 174 -2.41 -14.26 -6.04
CA GLY A 174 -2.82 -12.94 -6.50
C GLY A 174 -3.80 -13.04 -7.66
N VAL A 175 -4.97 -12.41 -7.54
CA VAL A 175 -5.97 -12.36 -8.62
C VAL A 175 -6.12 -10.93 -9.11
N LEU A 176 -5.91 -10.69 -10.40
CA LEU A 176 -6.03 -9.36 -11.00
C LEU A 176 -7.47 -9.11 -11.44
N PHE A 177 -8.00 -7.95 -11.07
CA PHE A 177 -9.30 -7.47 -11.54
C PHE A 177 -9.20 -6.02 -12.01
N ARG A 178 -9.77 -5.75 -13.18
CA ARG A 178 -10.01 -4.40 -13.66
C ARG A 178 -11.33 -3.86 -13.11
N VAL A 179 -11.33 -2.60 -12.69
CA VAL A 179 -12.58 -1.87 -12.41
C VAL A 179 -13.22 -1.46 -13.74
N PRO A 180 -14.56 -1.58 -13.89
CA PRO A 180 -15.26 -1.16 -15.10
C PRO A 180 -14.99 0.30 -15.48
N GLU A 181 -14.89 0.55 -16.79
CA GLU A 181 -14.77 1.90 -17.33
C GLU A 181 -16.13 2.64 -17.27
N THR A 182 -16.09 3.94 -16.99
CA THR A 182 -17.30 4.79 -16.90
C THR A 182 -17.41 5.80 -18.04
N LEU A 183 -16.32 6.03 -18.77
CA LEU A 183 -16.31 6.91 -19.94
C LEU A 183 -16.85 6.16 -21.17
N SER A 184 -17.50 6.89 -22.07
CA SER A 184 -17.98 6.30 -23.32
C SER A 184 -16.83 5.96 -24.26
N PRO A 185 -17.00 4.98 -25.17
CA PRO A 185 -15.98 4.63 -26.15
C PRO A 185 -15.47 5.83 -26.97
N GLU A 186 -16.36 6.77 -27.33
CA GLU A 186 -15.97 7.96 -28.11
C GLU A 186 -15.01 8.87 -27.32
N VAL A 187 -15.25 9.03 -26.02
CA VAL A 187 -14.37 9.82 -25.15
C VAL A 187 -13.00 9.14 -25.00
N LEU A 188 -12.98 7.81 -24.84
CA LEU A 188 -11.74 7.04 -24.73
C LEU A 188 -10.89 7.14 -26.01
N GLU A 189 -11.53 7.09 -27.18
CA GLU A 189 -10.86 7.28 -28.47
C GLU A 189 -10.25 8.69 -28.59
N GLN A 190 -10.99 9.73 -28.23
CA GLN A 190 -10.49 11.12 -28.22
C GLN A 190 -9.31 11.30 -27.25
N MET A 191 -9.35 10.62 -26.10
CA MET A 191 -8.27 10.61 -25.12
C MET A 191 -7.09 9.74 -25.54
N LYS A 192 -7.19 9.01 -26.67
CA LYS A 192 -6.19 8.05 -27.14
C LYS A 192 -5.84 7.01 -26.07
N ALA A 193 -6.86 6.57 -25.31
CA ALA A 193 -6.66 5.53 -24.32
C ALA A 193 -6.28 4.22 -25.05
N PRO A 194 -5.20 3.54 -24.62
CA PRO A 194 -4.80 2.27 -25.22
C PRO A 194 -5.88 1.20 -24.98
N ALA A 195 -5.99 0.27 -25.94
CA ALA A 195 -6.78 -0.93 -25.79
C ALA A 195 -6.38 -1.70 -24.52
N LYS A 196 -7.35 -2.35 -23.88
CA LYS A 196 -7.13 -3.12 -22.65
C LYS A 196 -6.76 -4.56 -23.00
N ASP A 197 -6.01 -5.19 -22.11
CA ASP A 197 -5.71 -6.62 -22.19
C ASP A 197 -6.91 -7.43 -21.70
N ASP A 198 -7.55 -8.16 -22.62
CA ASP A 198 -8.71 -9.00 -22.34
C ASP A 198 -8.40 -10.21 -21.43
N SER A 199 -7.12 -10.53 -21.19
CA SER A 199 -6.72 -11.59 -20.26
C SER A 199 -6.96 -11.25 -18.80
N ILE A 200 -7.03 -9.95 -18.45
CA ILE A 200 -7.39 -9.51 -17.10
C ILE A 200 -8.90 -9.24 -17.07
N PRO A 201 -9.69 -10.01 -16.29
CA PRO A 201 -11.13 -9.82 -16.22
C PRO A 201 -11.49 -8.49 -15.54
N GLU A 202 -12.62 -7.93 -15.94
CA GLU A 202 -13.28 -6.89 -15.17
C GLU A 202 -14.04 -7.52 -14.00
N ILE A 203 -14.02 -6.86 -12.83
CA ILE A 203 -14.84 -7.29 -11.71
C ILE A 203 -16.30 -7.02 -12.03
N SER A 204 -17.06 -8.10 -12.25
CA SER A 204 -18.42 -8.00 -12.77
C SER A 204 -19.39 -7.47 -11.72
N SER A 205 -19.17 -7.84 -10.46
CA SER A 205 -19.90 -7.34 -9.31
C SER A 205 -18.97 -7.00 -8.16
N ALA A 206 -19.18 -5.86 -7.52
CA ALA A 206 -18.48 -5.51 -6.29
C ALA A 206 -18.68 -6.55 -5.18
N ALA A 207 -19.78 -7.32 -5.21
CA ALA A 207 -20.04 -8.40 -4.25
C ALA A 207 -18.95 -9.48 -4.27
N GLU A 208 -18.25 -9.66 -5.39
CA GLU A 208 -17.15 -10.62 -5.53
C GLU A 208 -16.00 -10.32 -4.57
N LEU A 209 -15.84 -9.07 -4.11
CA LEU A 209 -14.85 -8.72 -3.09
C LEU A 209 -15.00 -9.56 -1.82
N ALA A 210 -16.21 -10.06 -1.51
CA ALA A 210 -16.42 -10.93 -0.36
C ALA A 210 -15.61 -12.24 -0.42
N ALA A 211 -15.16 -12.68 -1.60
CA ALA A 211 -14.36 -13.89 -1.79
C ALA A 211 -12.84 -13.67 -1.62
N GLY A 212 -12.36 -12.43 -1.55
CA GLY A 212 -10.94 -12.14 -1.33
C GLY A 212 -10.58 -12.18 0.16
N ASP A 213 -9.39 -12.68 0.51
CA ASP A 213 -8.85 -12.69 1.87
C ASP A 213 -8.01 -11.44 2.18
N GLY A 214 -7.55 -10.74 1.13
CA GLY A 214 -6.89 -9.45 1.23
C GLY A 214 -6.95 -8.67 -0.07
N PHE A 215 -6.65 -7.38 -0.02
CA PHE A 215 -6.85 -6.48 -1.16
C PHE A 215 -5.68 -5.53 -1.40
N LEU A 216 -5.39 -5.31 -2.67
CA LEU A 216 -4.54 -4.21 -3.13
C LEU A 216 -5.36 -3.40 -4.14
N PHE A 217 -5.68 -2.16 -3.80
CA PHE A 217 -6.46 -1.27 -4.67
C PHE A 217 -5.54 -0.30 -5.40
N GLY A 218 -5.62 -0.32 -6.74
CA GLY A 218 -4.76 0.46 -7.63
C GLY A 218 -5.51 1.52 -8.41
N PHE A 219 -5.05 2.77 -8.42
CA PHE A 219 -5.69 3.81 -9.23
C PHE A 219 -4.78 5.00 -9.54
N PRO A 220 -4.96 5.65 -10.71
CA PRO A 220 -4.28 6.90 -11.00
C PRO A 220 -4.88 8.03 -10.16
N THR A 221 -4.06 9.02 -9.83
CA THR A 221 -4.52 10.22 -9.15
C THR A 221 -5.40 11.09 -10.05
N ARG A 222 -6.44 11.67 -9.46
CA ARG A 222 -7.16 12.83 -9.98
C ARG A 222 -7.15 13.88 -8.88
N TYR A 223 -6.25 14.85 -9.04
CA TYR A 223 -6.08 15.99 -8.12
C TYR A 223 -5.87 15.57 -6.65
N GLY A 224 -5.09 14.51 -6.40
CA GLY A 224 -4.82 14.03 -5.04
C GLY A 224 -5.88 13.09 -4.47
N CYS A 225 -6.84 12.65 -5.28
CA CYS A 225 -7.87 11.66 -4.95
C CYS A 225 -7.84 10.51 -5.96
N MET A 226 -8.58 9.43 -5.66
CA MET A 226 -8.77 8.33 -6.61
C MET A 226 -9.55 8.79 -7.86
N ALA A 227 -9.35 8.08 -8.98
CA ALA A 227 -10.13 8.30 -10.20
C ALA A 227 -11.62 7.99 -9.99
N ALA A 228 -12.48 8.67 -10.77
CA ALA A 228 -13.94 8.55 -10.66
C ALA A 228 -14.42 7.10 -10.85
N GLN A 229 -13.78 6.33 -11.73
CA GLN A 229 -14.06 4.92 -11.97
C GLN A 229 -13.89 4.08 -10.69
N MET A 230 -12.76 4.26 -10.01
CA MET A 230 -12.50 3.57 -8.73
C MET A 230 -13.49 4.04 -7.65
N LYS A 231 -13.81 5.35 -7.63
CA LYS A 231 -14.78 5.88 -6.66
C LYS A 231 -16.18 5.29 -6.89
N ALA A 232 -16.63 5.21 -8.14
CA ALA A 232 -17.91 4.60 -8.52
C ALA A 232 -17.97 3.11 -8.14
N PHE A 233 -16.85 2.39 -8.33
CA PHE A 233 -16.74 1.01 -7.86
C PHE A 233 -16.91 0.91 -6.34
N PHE A 234 -16.21 1.74 -5.55
CA PHE A 234 -16.45 1.78 -4.10
C PHE A 234 -17.88 2.19 -3.75
N ASP A 235 -18.51 3.12 -4.47
CA ASP A 235 -19.92 3.50 -4.22
C ASP A 235 -20.90 2.34 -4.47
N SER A 236 -20.55 1.41 -5.36
CA SER A 236 -21.35 0.19 -5.59
C SER A 236 -21.25 -0.85 -4.47
N THR A 237 -20.36 -0.66 -3.48
CA THR A 237 -20.14 -1.61 -2.37
C THR A 237 -21.09 -1.43 -1.19
N GLY A 238 -22.16 -0.63 -1.33
CA GLY A 238 -23.07 -0.29 -0.22
C GLY A 238 -23.66 -1.49 0.54
N GLN A 239 -23.97 -2.58 -0.16
CA GLN A 239 -24.47 -3.80 0.51
C GLN A 239 -23.37 -4.51 1.31
N LEU A 240 -22.14 -4.60 0.78
CA LEU A 240 -21.01 -5.17 1.51
C LEU A 240 -20.68 -4.38 2.77
N TRP A 241 -20.78 -3.04 2.67
CA TRP A 241 -20.63 -2.14 3.80
C TRP A 241 -21.71 -2.40 4.85
N LYS A 242 -22.99 -2.42 4.44
CA LYS A 242 -24.12 -2.64 5.34
C LYS A 242 -23.99 -3.95 6.11
N GLU A 243 -23.53 -5.00 5.45
CA GLU A 243 -23.35 -6.34 6.03
C GLU A 243 -21.96 -6.57 6.63
N GLN A 244 -21.06 -5.57 6.57
CA GLN A 244 -19.67 -5.65 7.04
C GLN A 244 -18.90 -6.85 6.47
N LYS A 245 -19.16 -7.23 5.21
CA LYS A 245 -18.55 -8.41 4.57
C LYS A 245 -17.05 -8.30 4.31
N LEU A 246 -16.52 -7.08 4.35
CA LEU A 246 -15.09 -6.82 4.19
C LEU A 246 -14.38 -6.54 5.52
N ALA A 247 -15.10 -6.53 6.64
CA ALA A 247 -14.53 -6.21 7.93
C ALA A 247 -13.42 -7.21 8.33
N GLY A 248 -12.34 -6.70 8.92
CA GLY A 248 -11.18 -7.48 9.33
C GLY A 248 -10.24 -7.89 8.20
N LYS A 249 -10.62 -7.71 6.93
CA LYS A 249 -9.76 -8.09 5.80
C LYS A 249 -8.67 -7.05 5.56
N PRO A 250 -7.39 -7.45 5.42
CA PRO A 250 -6.29 -6.53 5.13
C PRO A 250 -6.40 -5.91 3.73
N ALA A 251 -6.12 -4.61 3.64
CA ALA A 251 -6.14 -3.87 2.38
C ALA A 251 -5.06 -2.79 2.30
N GLY A 252 -4.51 -2.57 1.11
CA GLY A 252 -3.52 -1.56 0.83
C GLY A 252 -3.77 -0.85 -0.50
N PHE A 253 -3.00 0.20 -0.76
CA PHE A 253 -3.15 1.05 -1.95
C PHE A 253 -1.88 1.12 -2.79
N PHE A 254 -2.05 1.39 -4.08
CA PHE A 254 -0.97 1.81 -4.97
C PHE A 254 -1.47 2.75 -6.04
N VAL A 255 -0.57 3.62 -6.52
CA VAL A 255 -0.99 4.82 -7.25
C VAL A 255 -0.13 5.10 -8.47
N SER A 256 -0.69 5.88 -9.39
CA SER A 256 0.08 6.51 -10.47
C SER A 256 -0.21 8.01 -10.48
N THR A 257 0.83 8.84 -10.59
CA THR A 257 0.69 10.30 -10.66
C THR A 257 1.45 10.88 -11.84
N GLY A 258 1.04 12.04 -12.33
CA GLY A 258 1.78 12.72 -13.39
C GLY A 258 3.13 13.25 -12.89
N THR A 259 3.15 13.88 -11.72
CA THR A 259 4.33 14.62 -11.21
C THR A 259 4.66 14.27 -9.76
N GLN A 260 5.87 14.67 -9.33
CA GLN A 260 6.44 14.37 -8.00
C GLN A 260 5.56 14.83 -6.84
N GLY A 261 5.07 16.07 -6.89
CA GLY A 261 4.15 16.63 -5.89
C GLY A 261 2.66 16.41 -6.21
N GLY A 262 2.35 15.74 -7.32
CA GLY A 262 0.99 15.62 -7.88
C GLY A 262 0.08 14.64 -7.14
N GLY A 263 0.23 14.48 -5.83
CA GLY A 263 -0.64 13.67 -5.00
C GLY A 263 -0.23 12.21 -4.79
N GLN A 264 1.08 11.89 -4.83
CA GLN A 264 1.55 10.52 -4.58
C GLN A 264 1.11 9.96 -3.22
N GLU A 265 1.12 10.83 -2.20
CA GLU A 265 0.72 10.45 -0.85
C GLU A 265 -0.77 10.68 -0.63
N THR A 266 -1.28 11.85 -1.01
CA THR A 266 -2.66 12.25 -0.74
C THR A 266 -3.69 11.35 -1.43
N THR A 267 -3.36 10.81 -2.61
CA THR A 267 -4.26 9.89 -3.33
C THR A 267 -4.50 8.61 -2.54
N ALA A 268 -3.46 8.03 -1.94
CA ALA A 268 -3.60 6.86 -1.07
C ALA A 268 -4.23 7.26 0.28
N TRP A 269 -3.81 8.38 0.87
CA TRP A 269 -4.34 8.84 2.15
C TRP A 269 -5.85 9.08 2.12
N THR A 270 -6.34 9.85 1.15
CA THR A 270 -7.78 10.14 1.03
C THR A 270 -8.62 8.88 0.82
N ALA A 271 -8.05 7.84 0.20
CA ALA A 271 -8.69 6.54 0.01
C ALA A 271 -8.81 5.69 1.28
N ILE A 272 -8.00 5.94 2.33
CA ILE A 272 -8.07 5.20 3.61
C ILE A 272 -9.47 5.26 4.22
N THR A 273 -10.18 6.37 4.01
CA THR A 273 -11.58 6.53 4.43
C THR A 273 -12.48 5.40 3.95
N GLN A 274 -12.27 4.88 2.72
CA GLN A 274 -13.05 3.78 2.19
C GLN A 274 -12.84 2.49 2.99
N LEU A 275 -11.58 2.18 3.34
CA LEU A 275 -11.25 1.00 4.15
C LEU A 275 -11.83 1.10 5.56
N ALA A 276 -11.72 2.28 6.17
CA ALA A 276 -12.20 2.52 7.53
C ALA A 276 -13.71 2.28 7.66
N HIS A 277 -14.50 2.75 6.69
CA HIS A 277 -15.95 2.56 6.69
C HIS A 277 -16.36 1.10 6.46
N HIS A 278 -15.58 0.34 5.68
CA HIS A 278 -15.77 -1.10 5.47
C HIS A 278 -15.23 -1.98 6.60
N GLY A 279 -14.60 -1.40 7.63
CA GLY A 279 -13.98 -2.14 8.72
C GLY A 279 -12.73 -2.93 8.30
N MET A 280 -12.14 -2.59 7.16
CA MET A 280 -10.93 -3.27 6.63
C MET A 280 -9.68 -2.81 7.38
N LEU A 281 -8.68 -3.69 7.45
CA LEU A 281 -7.41 -3.38 8.09
C LEU A 281 -6.48 -2.71 7.07
N PHE A 282 -6.20 -1.42 7.24
CA PHE A 282 -5.24 -0.73 6.39
C PHE A 282 -3.81 -1.25 6.65
N VAL A 283 -3.20 -1.83 5.62
CA VAL A 283 -1.82 -2.34 5.63
C VAL A 283 -0.95 -1.42 4.76
N PRO A 284 -0.30 -0.41 5.35
CA PRO A 284 0.68 0.40 4.63
C PRO A 284 1.95 -0.43 4.37
N ILE A 285 2.65 -0.11 3.28
CA ILE A 285 3.96 -0.73 3.00
C ILE A 285 5.04 -0.24 3.98
N GLY A 286 4.88 0.97 4.53
CA GLY A 286 5.85 1.58 5.42
C GLY A 286 7.24 1.71 4.78
N TYR A 287 8.29 1.57 5.58
CA TYR A 287 9.67 1.55 5.10
C TYR A 287 10.22 0.13 4.90
N THR A 288 9.33 -0.86 4.70
CA THR A 288 9.72 -2.28 4.68
C THR A 288 10.56 -2.68 3.45
N PHE A 289 10.62 -1.84 2.42
CA PHE A 289 11.53 -1.99 1.27
C PHE A 289 12.97 -1.53 1.57
N GLY A 290 13.28 -1.29 2.85
CA GLY A 290 14.64 -1.08 3.36
C GLY A 290 15.33 0.15 2.77
N ALA A 291 16.63 0.01 2.47
CA ALA A 291 17.44 1.08 1.88
C ALA A 291 16.83 1.64 0.58
N GLY A 292 16.07 0.83 -0.15
CA GLY A 292 15.35 1.24 -1.35
C GLY A 292 14.41 2.42 -1.11
N MET A 293 13.86 2.60 0.10
CA MET A 293 13.00 3.74 0.42
C MET A 293 13.74 5.06 0.55
N PHE A 294 15.03 5.03 0.89
CA PHE A 294 15.84 6.24 1.17
C PHE A 294 16.72 6.67 -0.01
N LYS A 295 16.75 5.92 -1.11
CA LYS A 295 17.56 6.26 -2.29
C LYS A 295 17.07 7.55 -2.96
N MET A 296 17.98 8.48 -3.23
CA MET A 296 17.70 9.76 -3.88
C MET A 296 18.48 9.90 -5.21
N ASP A 297 18.87 8.77 -5.80
CA ASP A 297 19.64 8.68 -7.03
C ASP A 297 18.81 8.93 -8.29
N THR A 298 17.52 8.60 -8.25
CA THR A 298 16.61 8.68 -9.39
C THR A 298 15.22 9.17 -8.96
N ILE A 299 14.52 9.84 -9.88
CA ILE A 299 13.11 10.22 -9.66
C ILE A 299 12.26 8.95 -9.74
N ARG A 300 11.59 8.63 -8.63
CA ARG A 300 10.78 7.43 -8.46
C ARG A 300 9.59 7.68 -7.55
N GLY A 301 8.47 7.07 -7.90
CA GLY A 301 7.25 7.10 -7.13
C GLY A 301 7.26 6.15 -5.93
N GLY A 302 6.16 6.24 -5.19
CA GLY A 302 5.93 5.45 -3.98
C GLY A 302 6.25 6.20 -2.71
N SER A 303 5.58 5.78 -1.64
CA SER A 303 5.66 6.37 -0.32
C SER A 303 5.38 5.30 0.75
N PRO A 304 5.49 5.60 2.05
CA PRO A 304 5.09 4.66 3.10
C PRO A 304 3.60 4.25 3.04
N TYR A 305 2.75 5.01 2.33
CA TYR A 305 1.34 4.71 2.15
C TYR A 305 1.08 3.63 1.09
N GLY A 306 2.04 3.39 0.18
CA GLY A 306 1.91 2.43 -0.91
C GLY A 306 2.92 2.67 -2.03
N ALA A 307 3.12 1.65 -2.87
CA ALA A 307 3.88 1.74 -4.10
C ALA A 307 3.24 2.76 -5.05
N GLY A 308 4.07 3.43 -5.83
CA GLY A 308 3.61 4.44 -6.76
C GLY A 308 4.52 4.56 -7.96
N VAL A 309 3.99 5.11 -9.04
CA VAL A 309 4.73 5.38 -10.28
C VAL A 309 4.46 6.78 -10.80
N PHE A 310 5.49 7.44 -11.33
CA PHE A 310 5.31 8.67 -12.11
C PHE A 310 5.08 8.39 -13.59
N ALA A 311 3.95 8.84 -14.11
CA ALA A 311 3.61 8.75 -15.53
C ALA A 311 4.16 9.92 -16.37
N GLY A 312 4.54 11.04 -15.72
CA GLY A 312 4.94 12.25 -16.45
C GLY A 312 3.77 12.82 -17.23
N ASP A 313 3.99 13.04 -18.52
CA ASP A 313 2.98 13.38 -19.54
C ASP A 313 2.21 12.16 -20.08
N GLY A 314 2.48 10.97 -19.53
CA GLY A 314 1.94 9.68 -19.97
C GLY A 314 2.95 8.83 -20.75
N THR A 315 4.14 9.36 -21.05
CA THR A 315 5.18 8.63 -21.81
C THR A 315 6.23 7.96 -20.94
N ARG A 316 6.30 8.29 -19.63
CA ARG A 316 7.33 7.75 -18.73
C ARG A 316 6.94 6.35 -18.25
N ASP A 317 7.73 5.37 -18.66
CA ASP A 317 7.59 4.01 -18.15
C ASP A 317 7.93 3.89 -16.64
N PRO A 318 7.30 2.95 -15.92
CA PRO A 318 7.72 2.60 -14.57
C PRO A 318 9.19 2.18 -14.52
N SER A 319 9.96 2.79 -13.63
CA SER A 319 11.35 2.39 -13.38
C SER A 319 11.43 1.05 -12.66
N ASP A 320 12.58 0.37 -12.76
CA ASP A 320 12.84 -0.89 -12.06
C ASP A 320 12.64 -0.77 -10.54
N THR A 321 12.97 0.38 -9.95
CA THR A 321 12.79 0.60 -8.51
C THR A 321 11.31 0.73 -8.13
N GLU A 322 10.48 1.38 -8.95
CA GLU A 322 9.03 1.46 -8.74
C GLU A 322 8.38 0.08 -8.90
N LEU A 323 8.81 -0.69 -9.90
CA LEU A 323 8.34 -2.06 -10.13
C LEU A 323 8.76 -3.02 -9.01
N ALA A 324 9.99 -2.91 -8.51
CA ALA A 324 10.48 -3.69 -7.38
C ALA A 324 9.76 -3.34 -6.07
N LEU A 325 9.42 -2.06 -5.86
CA LEU A 325 8.62 -1.63 -4.71
C LEU A 325 7.20 -2.23 -4.76
N ALA A 326 6.57 -2.26 -5.93
CA ALA A 326 5.27 -2.90 -6.11
C ALA A 326 5.32 -4.41 -5.87
N GLU A 327 6.34 -5.10 -6.39
CA GLU A 327 6.56 -6.53 -6.11
C GLU A 327 6.76 -6.79 -4.61
N HIS A 328 7.54 -5.94 -3.93
CA HIS A 328 7.70 -6.01 -2.47
C HIS A 328 6.38 -5.80 -1.72
N GLN A 329 5.57 -4.83 -2.12
CA GLN A 329 4.26 -4.59 -1.51
C GLN A 329 3.34 -5.80 -1.65
N GLY A 330 3.30 -6.43 -2.83
CA GLY A 330 2.53 -7.64 -3.07
C GLY A 330 2.93 -8.78 -2.12
N LYS A 331 4.23 -9.03 -2.02
CA LYS A 331 4.77 -10.04 -1.09
C LYS A 331 4.45 -9.72 0.37
N TYR A 332 4.58 -8.46 0.76
CA TYR A 332 4.28 -8.01 2.11
C TYR A 332 2.80 -8.21 2.46
N MET A 333 1.89 -7.82 1.57
CA MET A 333 0.44 -8.03 1.75
C MET A 333 0.11 -9.53 1.90
N ALA A 334 0.65 -10.38 1.03
CA ALA A 334 0.42 -11.82 1.09
C ALA A 334 0.90 -12.42 2.42
N ALA A 335 2.04 -11.97 2.95
CA ALA A 335 2.52 -12.41 4.25
C ALA A 335 1.60 -11.96 5.41
N VAL A 336 1.02 -10.76 5.34
CA VAL A 336 0.04 -10.28 6.33
C VAL A 336 -1.24 -11.12 6.27
N VAL A 337 -1.79 -11.33 5.06
CA VAL A 337 -2.98 -12.17 4.84
C VAL A 337 -2.78 -13.57 5.40
N LYS A 338 -1.66 -14.22 5.06
CA LYS A 338 -1.32 -15.55 5.57
C LYS A 338 -1.23 -15.60 7.09
N ARG A 339 -0.67 -14.56 7.72
CA ARG A 339 -0.58 -14.47 9.19
C ARG A 339 -1.96 -14.30 9.83
N LEU A 340 -2.83 -13.49 9.26
CA LEU A 340 -4.18 -13.25 9.80
C LEU A 340 -5.09 -14.47 9.63
N ALA A 341 -4.95 -15.23 8.54
CA ALA A 341 -5.72 -16.46 8.33
C ALA A 341 -5.32 -17.61 9.28
N GLN A 342 -4.14 -17.53 9.91
CA GLN A 342 -3.64 -18.51 10.87
C GLN A 342 -3.96 -18.17 12.33
N ALA A 343 -4.54 -16.99 12.58
CA ALA A 343 -4.86 -16.47 13.92
C ALA A 343 -6.27 -16.87 14.35
#